data_AF-I8A5F1-F1
#
_entry.id   AF-I8A5F1-F1
#
_cell.length_a   1.000
_cell.length_b   1.000
_cell.length_c   1.000
_cell.angle_alpha   90.00
_cell.angle_beta   90.00
_cell.angle_gamma   90.00
#
_symmetry.space_group_name_H-M   'P 1'
#
loop_
_entity.id
_entity.type
_entity.pdbx_description
1 polymer ?
#
loop_
_entity_poly.entity_id
_entity_poly.type
_entity_poly.pdbx_seq_one_letter_code
_entity_poly.pdbx_strand_id
1 'polypeptide(L)'
;MSAPTSLGRVRTCENCVRAKIRCSRTSSQSCDRCLRLNKDCYFRATKARALEDKVDQILGQINQPHSNPQQASLPLPLSPKSKSCAPTPHNPCDVIGNGLITHEEANRLIESFRDAITYFPFVQLPRNATVEDLRSEKPFLLLSILLVSSFRNTISLFIRFTKEMRALVGYFLLDAW
;
A
#
# COMPACT_ATOMS: atom_id res chain seq x y z
N MET A 1 38.91 -20.35 -12.12
CA MET A 1 37.99 -19.34 -12.69
C MET A 1 36.73 -19.36 -11.83
N SER A 2 36.64 -18.45 -10.87
CA SER A 2 35.61 -18.46 -9.83
C SER A 2 34.32 -17.80 -10.33
N ALA A 3 33.20 -18.51 -10.18
CA ALA A 3 31.85 -18.03 -10.49
C ALA A 3 31.42 -16.87 -9.56
N PRO A 4 30.63 -15.89 -10.04
CA PRO A 4 30.14 -14.81 -9.20
C PRO A 4 29.00 -15.30 -8.28
N THR A 5 29.24 -15.08 -7.00
CA THR A 5 28.41 -15.42 -5.84
C THR A 5 27.01 -14.82 -5.93
N SER A 6 26.00 -15.70 -5.80
CA SER A 6 24.59 -15.47 -5.43
C SER A 6 24.04 -14.02 -5.47
N LEU A 7 23.12 -13.77 -6.42
CA LEU A 7 22.26 -12.58 -6.49
C LEU A 7 21.55 -12.30 -5.16
N GLY A 8 22.07 -11.33 -4.40
CA GLY A 8 21.31 -10.69 -3.35
C GLY A 8 20.07 -10.02 -3.93
N ARG A 9 18.90 -10.28 -3.32
CA ARG A 9 17.59 -9.68 -3.64
C ARG A 9 17.75 -8.19 -4.01
N VAL A 10 17.56 -7.86 -5.28
CA VAL A 10 17.68 -6.48 -5.80
C VAL A 10 16.72 -5.59 -5.03
N ARG A 11 17.24 -4.71 -4.17
CA ARG A 11 16.42 -3.73 -3.46
C ARG A 11 15.91 -2.72 -4.48
N THR A 12 14.62 -2.37 -4.36
CA THR A 12 14.01 -1.24 -5.10
C THR A 12 14.31 0.04 -4.34
N CYS A 13 14.71 1.12 -5.03
CA CYS A 13 15.01 2.39 -4.37
C CYS A 13 13.73 3.06 -3.88
N GLU A 14 13.82 3.93 -2.87
CA GLU A 14 12.65 4.56 -2.27
C GLU A 14 11.85 5.39 -3.30
N ASN A 15 12.54 6.05 -4.23
CA ASN A 15 11.89 6.81 -5.30
C ASN A 15 11.11 5.93 -6.30
N CYS A 16 11.54 4.69 -6.53
CA CYS A 16 10.79 3.74 -7.34
C CYS A 16 9.67 3.06 -6.55
N VAL A 17 9.87 2.82 -5.24
CA VAL A 17 8.81 2.34 -4.33
C VAL A 17 7.66 3.35 -4.25
N ARG A 18 7.96 4.62 -3.96
CA ARG A 18 6.95 5.69 -3.86
C ARG A 18 6.22 5.91 -5.19
N ALA A 19 6.94 5.78 -6.31
CA ALA A 19 6.35 5.92 -7.63
C ALA A 19 5.67 4.63 -8.15
N LYS A 20 5.76 3.51 -7.42
CA LYS A 20 5.19 2.20 -7.80
C LYS A 20 5.57 1.73 -9.20
N ILE A 21 6.86 1.71 -9.46
CA ILE A 21 7.41 1.33 -10.77
C ILE A 21 8.65 0.45 -10.60
N ARG A 22 9.05 -0.22 -11.67
CA ARG A 22 10.25 -1.05 -11.70
C ARG A 22 11.51 -0.21 -11.41
N CYS A 23 12.35 -0.70 -10.51
CA CYS A 23 13.69 -0.19 -10.27
C CYS A 23 14.71 -1.09 -11.00
N SER A 24 15.17 -0.65 -12.17
CA SER A 24 16.23 -1.31 -12.93
C SER A 24 17.57 -0.64 -12.64
N ARG A 25 18.62 -1.44 -12.41
CA ARG A 25 19.92 -0.92 -12.04
C ARG A 25 21.00 -1.56 -12.91
N THR A 26 21.45 -0.79 -13.90
CA THR A 26 22.57 -1.19 -14.77
C THR A 26 23.92 -0.77 -14.18
N SER A 27 23.95 0.31 -13.36
CA SER A 27 25.16 0.85 -12.71
C SER A 27 25.10 0.76 -11.18
N SER A 28 26.25 0.82 -10.50
CA SER A 28 26.32 0.55 -9.05
C SER A 28 25.68 1.63 -8.16
N GLN A 29 25.62 2.88 -8.59
CA GLN A 29 25.30 4.03 -7.74
C GLN A 29 23.85 4.54 -7.82
N SER A 30 23.17 4.34 -8.95
CA SER A 30 21.79 4.84 -9.15
C SER A 30 21.01 3.92 -10.06
N CYS A 31 19.69 3.85 -9.89
CA CYS A 31 18.84 3.14 -10.83
C CYS A 31 18.65 3.96 -12.12
N ASP A 32 18.40 3.28 -13.25
CA ASP A 32 18.36 3.90 -14.58
C ASP A 32 17.33 5.06 -14.65
N ARG A 33 16.23 4.91 -13.92
CA ARG A 33 15.21 5.97 -13.82
C ARG A 33 15.71 7.18 -13.03
N CYS A 34 16.27 6.99 -11.84
CA CYS A 34 16.70 8.09 -11.01
C CYS A 34 17.80 8.89 -11.71
N LEU A 35 18.70 8.21 -12.42
CA LEU A 35 19.68 8.84 -13.29
C LEU A 35 19.02 9.69 -14.38
N ARG A 36 18.10 9.11 -15.15
CA ARG A 36 17.40 9.83 -16.24
C ARG A 36 16.57 11.01 -15.76
N LEU A 37 15.97 10.92 -14.57
CA LEU A 37 15.16 11.99 -13.98
C LEU A 37 15.98 13.00 -13.16
N ASN A 38 17.30 12.82 -13.09
CA ASN A 38 18.20 13.59 -12.25
C ASN A 38 17.69 13.72 -10.80
N LYS A 39 17.34 12.58 -10.18
CA LYS A 39 16.86 12.47 -8.80
C LYS A 39 17.82 11.64 -7.98
N ASP A 40 17.92 11.97 -6.69
CA ASP A 40 18.69 11.18 -5.73
C ASP A 40 18.16 9.74 -5.64
N CYS A 41 19.04 8.76 -5.73
CA CYS A 41 18.68 7.35 -5.64
C CYS A 41 19.13 6.78 -4.29
N TYR A 42 18.18 6.54 -3.38
CA TYR A 42 18.48 6.06 -2.03
C TYR A 42 17.69 4.81 -1.66
N PHE A 43 18.28 3.99 -0.80
CA PHE A 43 17.69 2.75 -0.27
C PHE A 43 17.67 2.83 1.25
N ARG A 44 16.51 2.66 1.87
CA ARG A 44 16.42 2.66 3.35
C ARG A 44 17.07 1.39 3.89
N ALA A 45 17.96 1.52 4.87
CA ALA A 45 18.45 0.37 5.61
C ALA A 45 17.28 -0.28 6.37
N THR A 46 17.18 -1.61 6.32
CA THR A 46 16.23 -2.37 7.13
C THR A 46 16.57 -2.20 8.62
N LYS A 47 15.55 -2.16 9.47
CA LYS A 47 15.66 -2.02 10.94
C LYS A 47 16.64 -3.00 11.61
N ALA A 48 17.00 -4.10 10.95
CA ALA A 48 18.01 -5.05 11.40
C ALA A 48 19.39 -4.41 11.66
N ARG A 49 19.87 -3.53 10.78
CA ARG A 49 21.18 -2.85 11.00
C ARG A 49 21.13 -1.83 12.13
N ALA A 50 19.99 -1.16 12.30
CA ALA A 50 19.78 -0.25 13.42
C ALA A 50 19.68 -0.99 14.78
N LEU A 51 19.42 -2.31 14.79
CA LEU A 51 19.51 -3.13 15.99
C LEU A 51 20.96 -3.51 16.29
N GLU A 52 21.74 -3.89 15.26
CA GLU A 52 23.17 -4.20 15.39
C GLU A 52 23.95 -3.00 15.94
N ASP A 53 23.76 -1.80 15.37
CA ASP A 53 24.39 -0.56 15.86
C ASP A 53 24.03 -0.25 17.32
N LYS A 54 22.80 -0.59 17.73
CA LYS A 54 22.30 -0.36 19.08
C LYS A 54 22.81 -1.41 20.07
N VAL A 55 23.08 -2.63 19.61
CA VAL A 55 23.74 -3.68 20.39
C VAL A 55 25.20 -3.30 20.64
N ASP A 56 25.92 -2.82 19.64
CA ASP A 56 27.29 -2.32 19.79
C ASP A 56 27.36 -1.12 20.75
N GLN A 57 26.37 -0.22 20.67
CA GLN A 57 26.25 0.89 21.62
C GLN A 57 26.03 0.42 23.08
N ILE A 58 25.26 -0.65 23.31
CA ILE A 58 25.04 -1.21 24.65
C ILE A 58 26.31 -1.90 25.17
N LEU A 59 27.03 -2.66 24.33
CA LEU A 59 28.31 -3.25 24.74
C LEU A 59 29.34 -2.17 25.14
N GLY A 60 29.35 -1.03 24.45
CA GLY A 60 30.21 0.10 24.80
C GLY A 60 29.90 0.72 26.17
N GLN A 61 28.67 0.59 26.69
CA GLN A 61 28.28 1.14 27.98
C GLN A 61 28.67 0.25 29.17
N ILE A 62 28.86 -1.06 28.97
CA ILE A 62 29.19 -2.02 30.04
C ILE A 62 30.65 -1.87 30.53
N ASN A 63 31.53 -1.25 29.72
CA ASN A 63 32.94 -1.04 30.05
C ASN A 63 33.26 0.30 30.74
N GLN A 64 32.27 1.09 31.16
CA GLN A 64 32.53 2.32 31.92
C GLN A 64 32.44 2.11 33.44
N PRO A 65 33.43 2.56 34.23
CA PRO A 65 33.32 2.58 35.68
C PRO A 65 32.32 3.68 36.10
N HIS A 66 31.34 3.28 36.91
CA HIS A 66 30.31 4.14 37.48
C HIS A 66 30.88 5.37 38.20
N SER A 67 30.26 6.54 37.93
CA SER A 67 29.92 7.50 38.98
C SER A 67 28.44 7.89 38.83
N ASN A 68 27.71 7.70 39.93
CA ASN A 68 26.26 7.78 40.13
C ASN A 68 25.84 9.23 40.51
N PRO A 69 24.61 9.53 40.99
CA PRO A 69 23.25 9.47 40.41
C PRO A 69 22.58 10.86 40.33
N GLN A 70 21.59 11.10 39.45
CA GLN A 70 20.39 11.87 39.89
C GLN A 70 19.15 11.78 38.97
N GLN A 71 18.06 11.28 39.57
CA GLN A 71 16.63 11.65 39.41
C GLN A 71 15.94 11.40 38.05
N ALA A 72 15.09 10.37 37.99
CA ALA A 72 13.61 10.44 38.11
C ALA A 72 12.96 11.12 36.88
N SER A 73 12.18 10.45 36.04
CA SER A 73 10.90 9.81 36.37
C SER A 73 10.30 9.14 35.13
N LEU A 74 9.64 7.99 35.32
CA LEU A 74 8.68 7.38 34.38
C LEU A 74 7.45 8.31 34.22
N PRO A 75 6.78 8.39 33.06
CA PRO A 75 5.88 7.31 32.65
C PRO A 75 5.84 6.97 31.15
N LEU A 76 5.67 5.67 30.88
CA LEU A 76 5.16 5.13 29.62
C LEU A 76 3.77 5.72 29.31
N PRO A 77 3.51 6.11 28.05
CA PRO A 77 2.15 6.10 27.52
C PRO A 77 1.94 4.83 26.70
N LEU A 78 1.39 3.85 27.41
CA LEU A 78 0.27 3.00 26.99
C LEU A 78 0.03 2.88 25.48
N SER A 79 0.32 1.68 24.97
CA SER A 79 -0.32 1.10 23.79
C SER A 79 -1.80 1.43 23.74
N PRO A 80 -2.37 1.87 22.60
CA PRO A 80 -3.79 1.72 22.33
C PRO A 80 -4.06 0.22 22.13
N LYS A 81 -4.23 -0.50 23.23
CA LYS A 81 -4.99 -1.75 23.22
C LYS A 81 -6.44 -1.32 23.32
N SER A 82 -7.11 -1.17 22.19
CA SER A 82 -8.57 -1.06 22.19
C SER A 82 -9.15 -1.60 20.90
N LYS A 83 -9.80 -2.75 21.11
CA LYS A 83 -10.90 -3.32 20.35
C LYS A 83 -10.45 -3.95 19.03
N SER A 84 -9.97 -5.18 19.19
CA SER A 84 -10.50 -6.31 18.42
C SER A 84 -11.98 -6.04 18.12
N CYS A 85 -12.25 -5.55 16.91
CA CYS A 85 -13.55 -5.77 16.32
C CYS A 85 -13.46 -7.20 15.82
N ALA A 86 -14.35 -8.05 16.30
CA ALA A 86 -14.52 -9.40 15.82
C ALA A 86 -14.40 -9.43 14.28
N PRO A 87 -13.78 -10.46 13.68
CA PRO A 87 -13.91 -10.68 12.26
C PRO A 87 -15.39 -10.98 12.00
N THR A 88 -16.17 -9.94 11.74
CA THR A 88 -17.40 -10.10 10.99
C THR A 88 -16.99 -10.70 9.64
N PRO A 89 -17.83 -11.57 9.06
CA PRO A 89 -17.64 -12.05 7.69
C PRO A 89 -17.97 -10.91 6.72
N HIS A 90 -17.31 -9.77 6.87
CA HIS A 90 -17.38 -8.66 5.95
C HIS A 90 -16.60 -9.10 4.73
N ASN A 91 -17.29 -9.38 3.62
CA ASN A 91 -16.64 -9.47 2.33
C ASN A 91 -15.95 -8.12 2.08
N PRO A 92 -14.62 -8.03 2.11
CA PRO A 92 -13.92 -6.75 1.92
C PRO A 92 -14.17 -6.19 0.51
N CYS A 93 -14.68 -7.02 -0.40
CA CYS A 93 -15.05 -6.64 -1.76
C CYS A 93 -16.44 -5.97 -1.86
N ASP A 94 -17.30 -6.13 -0.86
CA ASP A 94 -18.70 -5.68 -0.94
C ASP A 94 -18.92 -4.30 -0.32
N VAL A 95 -18.40 -3.26 -0.96
CA VAL A 95 -18.49 -1.88 -0.46
C VAL A 95 -19.93 -1.36 -0.29
N ILE A 96 -20.90 -1.94 -1.00
CA ILE A 96 -22.32 -1.59 -0.89
C ILE A 96 -22.94 -2.30 0.32
N GLY A 97 -22.72 -3.61 0.45
CA GLY A 97 -23.17 -4.38 1.61
C GLY A 97 -22.56 -3.90 2.92
N ASN A 98 -21.36 -3.33 2.83
CA ASN A 98 -20.63 -2.77 3.95
C ASN A 98 -21.05 -1.33 4.29
N GLY A 99 -21.98 -0.74 3.53
CA GLY A 99 -22.50 0.61 3.75
C GLY A 99 -21.48 1.73 3.49
N LEU A 100 -20.41 1.48 2.73
CA LEU A 100 -19.45 2.53 2.34
C LEU A 100 -20.06 3.49 1.30
N ILE A 101 -21.04 3.00 0.54
CA ILE A 101 -21.76 3.74 -0.50
C ILE A 101 -23.19 3.20 -0.59
N THR A 102 -24.17 4.06 -0.85
CA THR A 102 -25.55 3.62 -1.09
C THR A 102 -25.69 2.97 -2.46
N HIS A 103 -26.73 2.15 -2.61
CA HIS A 103 -27.02 1.50 -3.88
C HIS A 103 -27.29 2.53 -5.00
N GLU A 104 -27.97 3.62 -4.67
CA GLU A 104 -28.27 4.72 -5.59
C GLU A 104 -27.01 5.46 -6.05
N GLU A 105 -26.08 5.74 -5.13
CA GLU A 105 -24.83 6.43 -5.47
C GLU A 105 -23.93 5.53 -6.32
N ALA A 106 -23.94 4.21 -6.08
CA ALA A 106 -23.25 3.25 -6.93
C ALA A 106 -23.77 3.26 -8.37
N ASN A 107 -25.10 3.31 -8.56
CA ASN A 107 -25.71 3.45 -9.89
C ASN A 107 -25.27 4.73 -10.59
N ARG A 108 -25.29 5.88 -9.89
CA ARG A 108 -24.83 7.16 -10.45
C ARG A 108 -23.36 7.12 -10.90
N LEU A 109 -22.49 6.48 -10.12
CA LEU A 109 -21.08 6.33 -10.46
C LEU A 109 -20.86 5.40 -11.67
N ILE A 110 -21.71 4.39 -11.86
CA ILE A 110 -21.70 3.54 -13.06
C ILE A 110 -22.14 4.32 -14.29
N GLU A 111 -23.21 5.12 -14.19
CA GLU A 111 -23.67 5.99 -15.29
C GLU A 111 -22.54 6.94 -15.72
N SER A 112 -21.91 7.61 -14.75
CA SER A 112 -20.76 8.48 -14.97
C SER A 112 -19.58 7.75 -15.63
N PHE A 113 -19.34 6.48 -15.26
CA PHE A 113 -18.32 5.66 -15.92
C PHE A 113 -18.66 5.39 -17.39
N ARG A 114 -19.93 5.10 -17.71
CA ARG A 114 -20.37 4.87 -19.10
C ARG A 114 -20.18 6.11 -19.98
N ASP A 115 -20.40 7.30 -19.43
CA ASP A 115 -20.12 8.54 -20.16
C ASP A 115 -18.61 8.69 -20.40
N ALA A 116 -17.78 8.40 -19.40
CA ALA A 116 -16.32 8.50 -19.49
C ALA A 116 -15.70 7.46 -20.44
N ILE A 117 -16.24 6.23 -20.49
CA ILE A 117 -15.71 5.11 -21.27
C ILE A 117 -15.80 5.34 -22.78
N THR A 118 -16.70 6.23 -23.22
CA THR A 118 -16.86 6.64 -24.61
C THR A 118 -15.55 7.19 -25.19
N TYR A 119 -14.71 7.78 -24.33
CA TYR A 119 -13.40 8.33 -24.71
C TYR A 119 -12.24 7.33 -24.51
N PHE A 120 -12.49 6.13 -23.98
CA PHE A 120 -11.46 5.14 -23.63
C PHE A 120 -11.98 3.68 -23.74
N PRO A 121 -12.04 3.09 -24.93
CA PRO A 121 -12.82 1.87 -25.23
C PRO A 121 -12.18 0.53 -24.80
N PHE A 122 -11.16 0.55 -23.95
CA PHE A 122 -10.43 -0.67 -23.56
C PHE A 122 -11.15 -1.51 -22.50
N VAL A 123 -12.13 -0.92 -21.82
CA VAL A 123 -13.06 -1.62 -20.93
C VAL A 123 -14.42 -1.51 -21.60
N GLN A 124 -15.15 -2.62 -21.76
CA GLN A 124 -16.52 -2.59 -22.28
C GLN A 124 -17.48 -2.86 -21.13
N LEU A 125 -18.31 -1.87 -20.78
CA LEU A 125 -19.38 -2.05 -19.81
C LEU A 125 -20.73 -1.98 -20.54
N PRO A 126 -21.48 -3.10 -20.63
CA PRO A 126 -22.80 -3.10 -21.25
C PRO A 126 -23.75 -2.10 -20.58
N ARG A 127 -24.61 -1.45 -21.39
CA ARG A 127 -25.60 -0.48 -20.87
C ARG A 127 -26.62 -1.12 -19.94
N ASN A 128 -26.88 -2.41 -20.10
CA ASN A 128 -27.82 -3.17 -19.29
C ASN A 128 -27.21 -3.77 -18.02
N ALA A 129 -25.89 -3.68 -17.81
CA ALA A 129 -25.26 -4.22 -16.61
C ALA A 129 -25.71 -3.43 -15.37
N THR A 130 -26.33 -4.10 -14.40
CA THR A 130 -26.74 -3.46 -13.14
C THR A 130 -25.62 -3.50 -12.10
N VAL A 131 -25.78 -2.72 -11.04
CA VAL A 131 -24.92 -2.80 -9.86
C VAL A 131 -24.95 -4.21 -9.26
N GLU A 132 -26.11 -4.85 -9.19
CA GLU A 132 -26.31 -6.22 -8.68
C GLU A 132 -25.56 -7.26 -9.51
N ASP A 133 -25.67 -7.16 -10.84
CA ASP A 133 -24.99 -8.07 -11.77
C ASP A 133 -23.47 -7.95 -11.59
N LEU A 134 -22.96 -6.72 -11.50
CA LEU A 134 -21.53 -6.48 -11.29
C LEU A 134 -21.08 -6.90 -9.89
N ARG A 135 -21.92 -6.72 -8.87
CA ARG A 135 -21.62 -7.09 -7.47
C ARG A 135 -21.52 -8.60 -7.30
N SER A 136 -22.36 -9.36 -8.01
CA SER A 136 -22.38 -10.82 -7.94
C SER A 136 -21.34 -11.47 -8.86
N GLU A 137 -21.22 -11.01 -10.11
CA GLU A 137 -20.33 -11.65 -11.09
C GLU A 137 -18.91 -11.10 -11.10
N LYS A 138 -18.76 -9.77 -10.94
CA LYS A 138 -17.49 -9.06 -11.19
C LYS A 138 -17.21 -7.99 -10.11
N PRO A 139 -17.16 -8.35 -8.82
CA PRO A 139 -17.12 -7.38 -7.72
C PRO A 139 -15.84 -6.51 -7.71
N PHE A 140 -14.72 -7.04 -8.19
CA PHE A 140 -13.49 -6.26 -8.37
C PHE A 140 -13.62 -5.20 -9.48
N LEU A 141 -14.31 -5.54 -10.58
CA LEU A 141 -14.59 -4.59 -11.65
C LEU A 141 -15.53 -3.49 -11.15
N LEU A 142 -16.58 -3.86 -10.40
CA LEU A 142 -17.46 -2.90 -9.74
C LEU A 142 -16.65 -1.93 -8.89
N LEU A 143 -15.80 -2.43 -7.98
CA LEU A 143 -14.99 -1.59 -7.12
C LEU A 143 -14.02 -0.69 -7.90
N SER A 144 -13.41 -1.21 -8.97
CA SER A 144 -12.53 -0.44 -9.85
C SER A 144 -13.26 0.72 -10.53
N ILE A 145 -14.48 0.46 -11.03
CA ILE A 145 -15.35 1.46 -11.64
C ILE A 145 -15.73 2.53 -10.62
N LEU A 146 -16.23 2.12 -9.44
CA LEU A 146 -16.61 3.04 -8.36
C LEU A 146 -15.43 3.93 -7.94
N LEU A 147 -14.23 3.34 -7.82
CA LEU A 147 -13.00 4.09 -7.53
C LEU A 147 -12.74 5.17 -8.58
N VAL A 148 -12.68 4.82 -9.86
CA VAL A 148 -12.33 5.76 -10.93
C VAL A 148 -13.38 6.85 -11.08
N SER A 149 -14.67 6.48 -11.02
CA SER A 149 -15.78 7.43 -11.11
C SER A 149 -15.88 8.36 -9.90
N SER A 150 -15.48 7.91 -8.72
CA SER A 150 -15.53 8.74 -7.49
C SER A 150 -14.54 9.90 -7.46
N PHE A 151 -13.49 9.84 -8.30
CA PHE A 151 -12.39 10.80 -8.27
C PHE A 151 -12.84 12.26 -8.47
N ARG A 152 -13.91 12.46 -9.25
CA ARG A 152 -14.44 13.81 -9.54
C ARG A 152 -15.49 14.31 -8.54
N ASN A 153 -16.08 13.42 -7.74
CA ASN A 153 -17.21 13.74 -6.86
C ASN A 153 -16.80 13.98 -5.40
N THR A 154 -15.89 13.18 -4.82
CA THR A 154 -15.52 13.36 -3.41
C THR A 154 -14.17 12.71 -3.08
N ILE A 155 -13.18 13.53 -2.69
CA ILE A 155 -11.82 13.08 -2.34
C ILE A 155 -11.84 12.00 -1.24
N SER A 156 -12.72 12.13 -0.25
CA SER A 156 -12.86 11.17 0.85
C SER A 156 -13.34 9.78 0.40
N LEU A 157 -14.24 9.73 -0.59
CA LEU A 157 -14.78 8.48 -1.14
C LEU A 157 -13.70 7.77 -1.96
N PHE A 158 -12.97 8.53 -2.79
CA PHE A 158 -11.83 8.04 -3.57
C PHE A 158 -10.73 7.43 -2.68
N ILE A 159 -10.38 8.09 -1.57
CA ILE A 159 -9.39 7.56 -0.61
C ILE A 159 -9.87 6.23 -0.02
N ARG A 160 -11.16 6.10 0.33
CA ARG A 160 -11.74 4.86 0.87
C ARG A 160 -11.71 3.73 -0.15
N PHE A 161 -12.16 3.96 -1.38
CA PHE A 161 -12.09 2.94 -2.43
C PHE A 161 -10.65 2.53 -2.76
N THR A 162 -9.69 3.47 -2.71
CA THR A 162 -8.27 3.15 -2.92
C THR A 162 -7.73 2.25 -1.81
N LYS A 163 -8.25 2.38 -0.58
CA LYS A 163 -7.91 1.51 0.55
C LYS A 163 -8.44 0.09 0.33
N GLU A 164 -9.72 -0.05 -0.05
CA GLU A 164 -10.34 -1.36 -0.32
C GLU A 164 -9.67 -2.06 -1.52
N MET A 165 -9.42 -1.35 -2.62
CA MET A 165 -8.68 -1.87 -3.77
C MET A 165 -7.28 -2.35 -3.39
N ARG A 166 -6.57 -1.61 -2.52
CA ARG A 166 -5.25 -2.02 -2.02
C ARG A 166 -5.34 -3.23 -1.09
N ALA A 167 -6.40 -3.35 -0.29
CA ALA A 167 -6.63 -4.51 0.56
C ALA A 167 -6.87 -5.78 -0.28
N LEU A 168 -7.69 -5.70 -1.33
CA LEU A 168 -7.93 -6.81 -2.25
C LEU A 168 -6.68 -7.20 -3.03
N VAL A 169 -5.98 -6.23 -3.63
CA VAL A 169 -4.72 -6.51 -4.35
C VAL A 169 -3.65 -7.04 -3.39
N GLY A 170 -3.61 -6.57 -2.15
CA GLY A 170 -2.76 -7.11 -1.10
C GLY A 170 -3.09 -8.57 -0.77
N TYR A 171 -4.38 -8.91 -0.65
CA TYR A 171 -4.85 -10.28 -0.44
C TYR A 171 -4.45 -11.18 -1.61
N PHE A 172 -4.78 -10.78 -2.85
CA PHE A 172 -4.40 -11.52 -4.06
C PHE A 172 -2.88 -11.67 -4.28
N LEU A 173 -2.06 -10.73 -3.80
CA LEU A 173 -0.60 -10.82 -3.87
C LEU A 173 0.02 -11.63 -2.73
N LEU A 174 -0.65 -11.74 -1.58
CA LEU A 174 -0.21 -12.55 -0.44
C LEU A 174 -0.62 -14.02 -0.59
N ASP A 175 -1.77 -14.29 -1.22
CA ASP A 175 -2.24 -15.65 -1.50
C ASP A 175 -1.57 -16.28 -2.76
N ALA A 176 -0.73 -15.52 -3.47
CA ALA A 176 -0.02 -15.96 -4.68
C ALA A 176 1.45 -16.39 -4.43
N TRP A 177 1.86 -16.57 -3.17
CA TRP A 177 3.21 -17.04 -2.79
C TRP A 177 3.18 -18.09 -1.69
#